data_AF-A0A388Q436-F1
#
_entry.id   AF-A0A388Q436-F1
#
_cell.length_a   1.000
_cell.length_b   1.000
_cell.length_c   1.000
_cell.angle_alpha   90.00
_cell.angle_beta   90.00
_cell.angle_gamma   90.00
#
_symmetry.space_group_name_H-M   'P 1'
#
loop_
_entity.id
_entity.type
_entity.pdbx_description
1 polymer ?
#
loop_
_entity_poly.entity_id
_entity_poly.type
_entity_poly.pdbx_seq_one_letter_code
_entity_poly.pdbx_strand_id
1 'polypeptide(L)'
;MFPGIGYGGSCFPKDVQALVQTSGQFGYDYSTLQAVIAVNDKQKLVLADKIISYFRKDVQGKKIALWGLSFKPNTDDIREAPALYIIEKLVNAGAQVVSYDPEAMPNTKEYFELNHPGLMSSISSAKMPMIF
;
A
#
# COMPACT_ATOMS: atom_id res chain seq x y z
N MET A 1 17.69 7.21 -9.15
CA MET A 1 17.05 6.60 -7.96
C MET A 1 15.88 7.51 -7.60
N PHE A 2 14.64 7.05 -7.78
CA PHE A 2 13.45 7.90 -7.61
C PHE A 2 12.81 7.62 -6.25
N PRO A 3 12.63 8.63 -5.38
CA PRO A 3 11.85 8.46 -4.16
C PRO A 3 10.37 8.25 -4.50
N GLY A 4 9.64 7.57 -3.61
CA GLY A 4 8.24 7.26 -3.81
C GLY A 4 7.55 6.85 -2.52
N ILE A 5 6.43 6.13 -2.64
CA ILE A 5 5.60 5.68 -1.51
C ILE A 5 6.05 4.31 -0.95
N GLY A 6 7.31 3.94 -1.15
CA GLY A 6 7.86 2.62 -0.81
C GLY A 6 7.83 1.65 -1.99
N TYR A 7 8.60 0.57 -1.88
CA TYR A 7 8.60 -0.54 -2.83
C TYR A 7 7.66 -1.66 -2.37
N GLY A 8 7.13 -2.38 -3.36
CA GLY A 8 6.34 -3.60 -3.19
C GLY A 8 6.77 -4.70 -4.17
N GLY A 9 5.82 -5.51 -4.61
CA GLY A 9 6.05 -6.67 -5.46
C GLY A 9 6.55 -7.87 -4.68
N SER A 10 6.64 -9.04 -5.33
CA SER A 10 7.07 -10.26 -4.63
C SER A 10 8.56 -10.43 -4.45
N CYS A 11 9.41 -9.79 -5.25
CA CYS A 11 10.84 -10.07 -5.22
C CYS A 11 11.53 -9.36 -4.04
N PHE A 12 11.51 -8.03 -4.00
CA PHE A 12 12.31 -7.29 -3.01
C PHE A 12 11.89 -7.54 -1.55
N PRO A 13 10.61 -7.44 -1.17
CA PRO A 13 10.20 -7.72 0.21
C PRO A 13 10.60 -9.12 0.67
N LYS A 14 10.31 -10.15 -0.15
CA LYS A 14 10.62 -11.55 0.13
C LYS A 14 12.11 -11.81 0.25
N ASP A 15 12.88 -11.41 -0.75
CA ASP A 15 14.30 -11.80 -0.85
C ASP A 15 15.14 -11.07 0.22
N VAL A 16 14.82 -9.80 0.51
CA VAL A 16 15.50 -9.04 1.57
C VAL A 16 15.16 -9.62 2.95
N GLN A 17 13.89 -9.95 3.22
CA GLN A 17 13.50 -10.60 4.47
C GLN A 17 14.14 -11.99 4.62
N ALA A 18 14.14 -12.81 3.57
CA ALA A 18 14.75 -14.13 3.59
C ALA A 18 16.26 -14.05 3.86
N LEU A 19 16.96 -13.09 3.27
CA LEU A 19 18.39 -12.88 3.51
C LEU A 19 18.67 -12.46 4.96
N VAL A 20 17.89 -11.54 5.52
CA VAL A 20 18.00 -11.11 6.93
C VAL A 20 17.72 -12.27 7.89
N GLN A 21 16.70 -13.08 7.61
CA GLN A 21 16.39 -14.25 8.46
C GLN A 21 17.47 -15.32 8.38
N THR A 22 17.93 -15.65 7.16
CA THR A 22 18.95 -16.68 6.96
C THR A 22 20.25 -16.29 7.63
N SER A 23 20.72 -15.06 7.45
CA SER A 23 21.95 -14.56 8.08
C SER A 23 21.90 -14.57 9.61
N GLY A 24 20.74 -14.26 10.20
CA GLY A 24 20.54 -14.38 11.65
C GLY A 24 20.73 -15.81 12.17
N GLN A 25 20.36 -16.83 11.39
CA GLN A 25 20.60 -18.24 11.75
C GLN A 25 22.10 -18.61 11.78
N PHE A 26 22.94 -17.84 11.08
CA PHE A 26 24.40 -17.98 11.09
C PHE A 26 25.09 -16.96 12.02
N GLY A 27 24.32 -16.26 12.87
CA GLY A 27 24.86 -15.30 13.84
C GLY A 27 25.35 -13.99 13.22
N TYR A 28 24.96 -13.68 11.98
CA TYR A 28 25.29 -12.41 11.33
C TYR A 28 24.10 -11.45 11.35
N ASP A 29 24.34 -10.23 11.84
CA ASP A 29 23.34 -9.17 11.90
C ASP A 29 23.44 -8.24 10.67
N TYR A 30 22.51 -8.38 9.72
CA TYR A 30 22.36 -7.45 8.58
C TYR A 30 21.62 -6.16 8.99
N SER A 31 22.22 -5.36 9.86
CA SER A 31 21.65 -4.10 10.35
C SER A 31 21.25 -3.13 9.21
N THR A 32 22.00 -3.08 8.11
CA THR A 32 21.65 -2.25 6.93
C THR A 32 20.36 -2.71 6.25
N LEU A 33 20.17 -4.02 6.03
CA LEU A 33 18.94 -4.52 5.38
C LEU A 33 17.74 -4.42 6.29
N GLN A 34 17.93 -4.62 7.61
CA GLN A 34 16.88 -4.36 8.60
C GLN A 34 16.44 -2.89 8.55
N ALA A 35 17.39 -1.95 8.45
CA ALA A 35 17.06 -0.53 8.29
C ALA A 35 16.30 -0.25 6.98
N VAL A 36 16.68 -0.88 5.87
CA VAL A 36 15.96 -0.77 4.59
C VAL A 36 14.52 -1.24 4.70
N ILE A 37 14.28 -2.42 5.30
CA ILE A 37 12.94 -2.96 5.53
C ILE A 37 12.13 -1.97 6.40
N ALA A 38 12.69 -1.56 7.55
CA ALA A 38 12.01 -0.69 8.49
C ALA A 38 11.68 0.69 7.90
N VAL A 39 12.54 1.24 7.05
CA VAL A 39 12.27 2.49 6.33
C VAL A 39 11.18 2.29 5.28
N ASN A 40 11.20 1.18 4.53
CA ASN A 40 10.18 0.90 3.52
C ASN A 40 8.79 0.75 4.14
N ASP A 41 8.68 0.02 5.26
CA ASP A 41 7.41 -0.19 5.95
C ASP A 41 6.81 1.11 6.47
N LYS A 42 7.65 2.02 6.98
CA LYS A 42 7.23 3.38 7.33
C LYS A 42 6.80 4.17 6.08
N GLN A 43 7.57 4.08 4.99
CA GLN A 43 7.34 4.84 3.77
C GLN A 43 5.98 4.50 3.11
N LYS A 44 5.56 3.23 3.14
CA LYS A 44 4.24 2.76 2.66
C LYS A 44 3.07 3.54 3.30
N LEU A 45 3.23 4.02 4.54
CA LEU A 45 2.16 4.72 5.29
C LEU A 45 2.22 6.24 5.21
N VAL A 46 3.34 6.82 4.75
CA VAL A 46 3.57 8.28 4.75
C VAL A 46 2.47 9.06 4.04
N LEU A 47 1.95 8.54 2.92
CA LEU A 47 0.89 9.23 2.18
C LEU A 47 -0.42 9.28 2.96
N ALA A 48 -0.84 8.16 3.55
CA ALA A 48 -2.04 8.10 4.37
C ALA A 48 -1.91 9.02 5.61
N ASP A 49 -0.74 9.01 6.27
CA ASP A 49 -0.47 9.90 7.41
C ASP A 49 -0.56 11.38 7.03
N LYS A 50 -0.03 11.76 5.87
CA LYS A 50 -0.12 13.14 5.37
C LYS A 50 -1.56 13.54 5.08
N ILE A 51 -2.35 12.66 4.47
CA ILE A 51 -3.77 12.93 4.18
C ILE A 51 -4.56 13.11 5.48
N ILE A 52 -4.41 12.19 6.45
CA ILE A 52 -5.09 12.26 7.75
C ILE A 52 -4.68 13.54 8.50
N SER A 53 -3.39 13.86 8.49
CA SER A 53 -2.87 15.07 9.13
C SER A 53 -3.41 16.36 8.49
N TYR A 54 -3.49 16.41 7.16
CA TYR A 54 -4.05 17.54 6.41
C TYR A 54 -5.50 17.83 6.84
N PHE A 55 -6.30 16.79 7.08
CA PHE A 55 -7.66 16.91 7.61
C PHE A 55 -7.73 16.99 9.14
N ARG A 56 -6.64 17.39 9.81
CA ARG A 56 -6.58 17.56 11.28
C ARG A 56 -7.02 16.31 12.05
N LYS A 57 -6.71 15.13 11.51
CA LYS A 57 -7.09 13.81 12.05
C LYS A 57 -8.59 13.47 12.00
N ASP A 58 -9.38 14.23 11.25
CA ASP A 58 -10.79 13.92 11.00
C ASP A 58 -11.06 13.68 9.51
N VAL A 59 -10.98 12.41 9.11
CA VAL A 59 -11.32 11.95 7.76
C VAL A 59 -12.66 11.22 7.70
N GLN A 60 -13.46 11.27 8.78
CA GLN A 60 -14.72 10.54 8.87
C GLN A 60 -15.66 10.94 7.73
N GLY A 61 -16.09 9.95 6.95
CA GLY A 61 -16.98 10.11 5.80
C GLY A 61 -16.38 10.88 4.61
N LYS A 62 -15.11 11.29 4.65
CA LYS A 62 -14.44 11.97 3.53
C LYS A 62 -14.20 10.96 2.41
N LYS A 63 -14.52 11.35 1.17
CA LYS A 63 -14.20 10.57 -0.03
C LYS A 63 -12.81 10.92 -0.53
N ILE A 64 -11.92 9.94 -0.61
CA ILE A 64 -10.54 10.09 -1.07
C ILE A 64 -10.36 9.24 -2.33
N ALA A 65 -9.98 9.89 -3.42
CA ALA A 65 -9.66 9.21 -4.66
C ALA A 65 -8.21 8.70 -4.64
N LEU A 66 -7.99 7.43 -5.03
CA LEU A 66 -6.66 6.84 -5.18
C LEU A 66 -6.45 6.36 -6.62
N TRP A 67 -5.42 6.87 -7.29
CA TRP A 67 -5.05 6.46 -8.65
C TRP A 67 -3.76 5.65 -8.62
N GLY A 68 -3.84 4.43 -9.14
CA GLY A 68 -2.77 3.43 -9.06
C GLY A 68 -2.94 2.52 -7.84
N LEU A 69 -2.96 1.22 -8.10
CA LEU A 69 -3.14 0.15 -7.11
C LEU A 69 -2.06 -0.92 -7.20
N SER A 70 -1.54 -1.16 -8.40
CA SER A 70 -0.39 -2.04 -8.63
C SER A 70 0.89 -1.51 -7.98
N PHE A 71 1.85 -2.40 -7.69
CA PHE A 71 3.11 -1.98 -7.06
C PHE A 71 4.04 -1.19 -8.00
N LYS A 72 3.81 -1.30 -9.31
CA LYS A 72 4.53 -0.58 -10.38
C LYS A 72 3.61 -0.46 -11.62
N PRO A 73 3.92 0.42 -12.59
CA PRO A 73 3.11 0.56 -13.80
C PRO A 73 3.02 -0.73 -14.63
N ASN A 74 1.93 -0.85 -15.39
CA ASN A 74 1.69 -1.89 -16.41
C ASN A 74 1.72 -3.33 -15.85
N THR A 75 1.13 -3.54 -14.68
CA THR A 75 0.92 -4.87 -14.11
C THR A 75 -0.30 -4.86 -13.21
N ASP A 76 -0.96 -5.99 -13.08
CA ASP A 76 -2.04 -6.25 -12.14
C ASP A 76 -1.52 -6.74 -10.77
N ASP A 77 -0.20 -6.87 -10.60
CA ASP A 77 0.41 -7.37 -9.38
C ASP A 77 0.29 -6.35 -8.24
N ILE A 78 -0.42 -6.74 -7.19
CA ILE A 78 -0.68 -5.95 -5.99
C ILE A 78 0.09 -6.46 -4.77
N ARG A 79 0.89 -7.51 -4.91
CA ARG A 79 1.59 -8.11 -3.76
C ARG A 79 2.51 -7.05 -3.15
N GLU A 80 2.38 -6.83 -1.84
CA GLU A 80 3.13 -5.80 -1.11
C GLU A 80 2.96 -4.36 -1.65
N ALA A 81 1.94 -4.10 -2.48
CA ALA A 81 1.74 -2.78 -3.08
C ALA A 81 1.41 -1.74 -2.00
N PRO A 82 2.09 -0.57 -1.98
CA PRO A 82 1.82 0.50 -1.01
C PRO A 82 0.35 0.93 -0.97
N ALA A 83 -0.37 0.85 -2.09
CA ALA A 83 -1.78 1.19 -2.19
C ALA A 83 -2.66 0.42 -1.20
N LEU A 84 -2.38 -0.87 -0.95
CA LEU A 84 -3.17 -1.69 -0.02
C LEU A 84 -3.11 -1.12 1.41
N TYR A 85 -1.89 -0.80 1.89
CA TYR A 85 -1.66 -0.22 3.21
C TYR A 85 -2.27 1.18 3.34
N ILE A 86 -2.23 1.98 2.26
CA ILE A 86 -2.83 3.31 2.22
C ILE A 86 -4.36 3.21 2.33
N ILE A 87 -4.98 2.34 1.55
CA ILE A 87 -6.44 2.12 1.57
C ILE A 87 -6.86 1.66 2.97
N GLU A 88 -6.21 0.63 3.51
CA GLU A 88 -6.54 0.09 4.83
C GLU A 88 -6.45 1.17 5.91
N LYS A 89 -5.36 1.94 5.94
CA LYS A 89 -5.17 3.00 6.94
C LYS A 89 -6.20 4.12 6.83
N LEU A 90 -6.55 4.53 5.62
CA LEU A 90 -7.55 5.59 5.39
C LEU A 90 -8.96 5.12 5.79
N VAL A 91 -9.34 3.89 5.40
CA VAL A 91 -10.66 3.33 5.73
C VAL A 91 -10.79 3.10 7.23
N ASN A 92 -9.75 2.56 7.89
CA ASN A 92 -9.73 2.41 9.34
C ASN A 92 -9.81 3.74 10.10
N ALA A 93 -9.40 4.85 9.47
CA ALA A 93 -9.57 6.20 10.01
C ALA A 93 -10.95 6.81 9.71
N GLY A 94 -11.86 6.06 9.06
CA GLY A 94 -13.24 6.48 8.79
C GLY A 94 -13.47 7.09 7.41
N ALA A 95 -12.46 7.12 6.54
CA ALA A 95 -12.62 7.62 5.18
C ALA A 95 -13.32 6.62 4.27
N GLN A 96 -13.90 7.13 3.18
CA GLN A 96 -14.34 6.34 2.04
C GLN A 96 -13.29 6.45 0.93
N VAL A 97 -12.82 5.32 0.42
CA VAL A 97 -11.85 5.30 -0.67
C VAL A 97 -12.53 4.97 -2.00
N VAL A 98 -12.23 5.79 -3.01
CA VAL A 98 -12.63 5.57 -4.39
C VAL A 98 -11.36 5.32 -5.19
N SER A 99 -11.14 4.11 -5.67
CA SER A 99 -9.89 3.75 -6.34
C SER A 99 -10.04 3.50 -7.83
N TYR A 100 -8.95 3.72 -8.57
CA TYR A 100 -8.84 3.36 -9.97
C TYR A 100 -7.43 2.88 -10.31
N ASP A 101 -7.35 1.77 -11.03
CA ASP A 101 -6.15 1.28 -11.72
C ASP A 101 -6.61 0.54 -12.98
N PRO A 102 -5.97 0.74 -14.15
CA PRO A 102 -6.38 0.07 -15.38
C PRO A 102 -6.19 -1.46 -15.32
N GLU A 103 -5.22 -1.96 -14.56
CA GLU A 103 -4.83 -3.38 -14.55
C GLU A 103 -5.22 -4.09 -13.25
N ALA A 104 -5.07 -3.41 -12.10
CA ALA A 104 -5.08 -4.06 -10.78
C ALA A 104 -6.42 -4.02 -10.01
N MET A 105 -7.50 -3.47 -10.61
CA MET A 105 -8.80 -3.39 -9.91
C MET A 105 -9.38 -4.75 -9.49
N PRO A 106 -9.37 -5.81 -10.33
CA PRO A 106 -9.89 -7.13 -9.94
C PRO A 106 -9.12 -7.72 -8.75
N ASN A 107 -7.78 -7.75 -8.85
CA ASN A 107 -6.92 -8.33 -7.80
C ASN A 107 -7.03 -7.54 -6.48
N THR A 108 -7.13 -6.21 -6.55
CA THR A 108 -7.31 -5.37 -5.34
C THR A 108 -8.65 -5.66 -4.67
N LYS A 109 -9.72 -5.78 -5.46
CA LYS A 109 -11.05 -6.10 -4.94
C LYS A 109 -11.04 -7.47 -4.23
N GLU A 110 -10.54 -8.50 -4.91
CA GLU A 110 -10.44 -9.85 -4.34
C GLU A 110 -9.61 -9.86 -3.04
N TYR A 111 -8.48 -9.14 -3.02
CA TYR A 111 -7.66 -9.01 -1.82
C TYR A 111 -8.45 -8.48 -0.61
N PHE A 112 -9.21 -7.39 -0.76
CA PHE A 112 -9.98 -6.82 0.33
C PHE A 112 -11.19 -7.69 0.71
N GLU A 113 -11.83 -8.36 -0.25
CA GLU A 113 -12.92 -9.30 0.04
C GLU A 113 -12.46 -10.49 0.88
N LEU A 114 -11.27 -11.03 0.58
CA LEU A 114 -10.71 -12.18 1.29
C LEU A 114 -10.08 -11.82 2.64
N ASN A 115 -9.31 -10.74 2.70
CA ASN A 115 -8.47 -10.43 3.86
C ASN A 115 -9.11 -9.40 4.81
N HIS A 116 -9.98 -8.52 4.31
CA HIS A 116 -10.53 -7.40 5.06
C HIS A 116 -12.01 -7.11 4.72
N PRO A 117 -12.93 -8.11 4.78
CA PRO A 117 -14.30 -7.96 4.29
C PRO A 117 -15.08 -6.81 4.94
N GLY A 118 -14.78 -6.47 6.19
CA GLY A 118 -15.41 -5.34 6.90
C GLY A 118 -15.12 -3.97 6.27
N LEU A 119 -14.00 -3.82 5.55
CA LEU A 119 -13.59 -2.57 4.92
C LEU A 119 -14.27 -2.33 3.56
N MET A 120 -14.81 -3.39 2.94
CA MET A 120 -15.40 -3.32 1.59
C MET A 120 -16.55 -2.32 1.46
N SER A 121 -17.31 -2.08 2.53
CA SER A 121 -18.39 -1.08 2.57
C SER A 121 -17.90 0.36 2.29
N SER A 122 -16.61 0.63 2.49
CA SER A 122 -15.99 1.95 2.34
C SER A 122 -15.01 2.02 1.16
N ILE A 123 -14.92 0.97 0.35
CA ILE A 123 -14.05 0.90 -0.84
C ILE A 123 -14.93 0.78 -2.07
N SER A 124 -14.68 1.63 -3.06
CA SER A 124 -15.45 1.67 -4.31
C SER A 124 -14.57 1.96 -5.52
N SER A 125 -15.05 1.62 -6.71
CA SER A 125 -14.32 1.87 -7.95
C SER A 125 -14.73 3.19 -8.61
N ALA A 126 -13.76 3.95 -9.10
CA ALA A 126 -14.01 5.05 -10.03
C ALA A 126 -14.07 4.55 -11.47
N LYS A 127 -14.86 5.24 -12.31
CA LYS A 127 -14.74 5.13 -13.77
C LYS A 127 -13.44 5.79 -14.21
N MET A 128 -12.96 5.41 -15.40
CA MET A 128 -11.74 5.97 -15.98
C MET A 128 -11.71 7.51 -15.82
N PRO A 129 -10.73 8.05 -15.09
CA PRO A 129 -10.69 9.49 -14.84
C PRO A 129 -10.45 10.21 -16.17
N MET A 130 -11.32 11.16 -16.51
CA MET A 130 -11.02 12.07 -17.62
C MET A 130 -9.85 12.94 -17.18
N ILE A 131 -8.69 12.72 -17.80
CA ILE A 131 -7.54 13.60 -17.67
C ILE A 131 -7.94 14.91 -18.36
N PHE A 132 -8.05 16.00 -17.59
CA PHE A 132 -8.24 17.34 -18.12
C PHE A 132 -6.96 17.86 -18.78
#